data_AF-A0A0U1CX52-F1
#
_entry.id   AF-A0A0U1CX52-F1
#
_cell.length_a   1.000
_cell.length_b   1.000
_cell.length_c   1.000
_cell.angle_alpha   90.00
_cell.angle_beta   90.00
_cell.angle_gamma   90.00
#
_symmetry.space_group_name_H-M   'P 1'
#
loop_
_entity.id
_entity.type
_entity.pdbx_description
1 polymer ?
#
loop_
_entity_poly.entity_id
_entity_poly.type
_entity_poly.pdbx_seq_one_letter_code
_entity_poly.pdbx_strand_id
1 'polypeptide(L)' 'MFPDCVIPGCPNPVASVGEPCGDCQHAFGIMLRHNPGGHTLTEAEIDDRDSYVHRAYALQRSARR' A
#
# COMPACT_ATOMS: atom_id res chain seq x y z
N MET A 1 0.28 -2.95 17.08
CA MET A 1 1.19 -2.51 16.01
C MET A 1 0.36 -1.66 15.06
N PHE A 2 0.88 -0.54 14.56
CA PHE A 2 0.14 0.32 13.62
C PHE A 2 0.25 -0.25 12.19
N PRO A 3 -0.77 -0.08 11.34
CA PRO A 3 -0.67 -0.42 9.93
C PRO A 3 0.29 0.53 9.19
N ASP A 4 0.85 0.06 8.09
CA ASP A 4 1.68 0.86 7.19
C ASP A 4 0.82 1.66 6.21
N CYS A 5 1.40 2.74 5.68
CA CYS A 5 0.82 3.57 4.63
C CYS A 5 0.36 2.72 3.43
N VAL A 6 -0.84 3.01 2.90
CA VAL A 6 -1.40 2.28 1.76
C VAL A 6 -0.58 2.43 0.47
N ILE A 7 0.28 3.43 0.37
CA ILE A 7 1.08 3.70 -0.83
C ILE A 7 2.24 2.69 -0.92
N PRO A 8 2.32 1.86 -1.98
CA PRO A 8 3.35 0.83 -2.11
C PRO A 8 4.76 1.39 -1.91
N GLY A 9 5.53 0.75 -1.03
CA GLY A 9 6.92 1.12 -0.73
C GLY A 9 7.11 2.21 0.31
N CYS A 10 6.04 2.75 0.91
CA CYS A 10 6.11 3.69 2.03
C CYS A 10 5.89 2.95 3.37
N PRO A 11 6.92 2.77 4.22
CA PRO A 11 6.79 2.04 5.48
C PRO A 11 6.32 2.92 6.66
N ASN A 12 5.81 4.12 6.39
CA ASN A 12 5.41 5.04 7.45
C ASN A 12 4.13 4.53 8.12
N PRO A 13 4.07 4.47 9.46
CA PRO A 13 2.88 4.01 10.17
C PRO A 13 1.73 5.01 10.02
N VAL A 14 0.50 4.50 9.98
CA VAL A 14 -0.74 5.28 9.93
C VAL A 14 -1.72 4.83 11.02
N ALA A 15 -2.78 5.61 11.22
CA ALA A 15 -3.77 5.34 12.26
C ALA A 15 -4.72 4.20 11.86
N SER A 16 -5.12 4.15 10.58
CA SER A 16 -6.07 3.16 10.06
C SER A 16 -5.58 2.51 8.76
N VAL A 17 -5.96 1.25 8.55
CA VAL A 17 -5.66 0.50 7.32
C VAL A 17 -6.20 1.25 6.11
N GLY A 18 -5.41 1.29 5.04
CA GLY A 18 -5.79 1.92 3.78
C GLY A 18 -5.60 3.44 3.74
N GLU A 19 -5.12 4.06 4.82
CA GLU A 19 -4.79 5.48 4.81
C GLU A 19 -3.41 5.75 4.18
N PRO A 20 -3.26 6.80 3.37
CA PRO A 20 -1.97 7.37 3.05
C PRO A 20 -1.44 8.16 4.27
N CYS A 21 -0.13 8.07 4.55
CA CYS A 21 0.50 8.87 5.60
C CYS A 21 0.54 10.37 5.25
N GLY A 22 0.78 11.24 6.25
CA GLY A 22 0.77 12.70 6.07
C GLY A 22 1.72 13.20 4.97
N ASP A 23 2.90 12.60 4.84
CA ASP A 23 3.88 12.97 3.80
C ASP A 23 3.36 12.62 2.40
N CYS A 24 2.77 11.43 2.22
CA CYS A 24 2.16 11.02 0.96
C CYS A 24 0.93 11.86 0.63
N GLN A 25 0.11 12.22 1.63
CA GLN A 25 -1.01 13.13 1.45
C GLN A 25 -0.53 14.51 0.98
N HIS A 26 0.55 15.04 1.57
CA HIS A 26 1.13 16.31 1.17
C HIS A 26 1.71 16.27 -0.26
N ALA A 27 2.46 15.22 -0.58
CA ALA A 27 3.13 15.09 -1.87
C ALA A 27 2.16 14.81 -3.02
N PHE A 28 1.16 13.94 -2.80
CA PHE A 28 0.28 13.45 -3.86
C PHE A 28 -1.13 14.03 -3.81
N GLY A 29 -1.61 14.49 -2.65
CA GLY A 29 -2.85 15.25 -2.44
C GLY A 29 -3.98 14.95 -3.43
N ILE A 30 -4.14 15.83 -4.42
CA ILE A 30 -5.21 15.77 -5.43
C ILE A 30 -5.14 14.56 -6.37
N MET A 31 -4.04 13.81 -6.38
CA MET A 31 -3.88 12.59 -7.16
C MET A 31 -4.35 11.35 -6.39
N LEU A 32 -4.44 11.43 -5.06
CA LEU A 32 -4.99 10.37 -4.20
C LEU A 32 -6.53 10.40 -4.19
N ARG A 33 -7.15 10.54 -5.37
CA ARG A 33 -8.61 10.60 -5.47
C ARG A 33 -9.19 9.20 -5.35
N HIS A 34 -10.10 9.05 -4.39
CA HIS A 34 -11.10 8.00 -4.46
C HIS A 34 -12.08 8.38 -5.57
N ASN A 35 -12.25 7.50 -6.56
CA ASN A 35 -13.24 7.70 -7.61
C ASN A 35 -14.66 7.74 -7.01
N PRO A 36 -15.65 8.34 -7.70
CA PRO A 36 -17.04 8.28 -7.24
C PRO A 36 -17.48 6.83 -7.00
N GLY A 37 -17.90 6.52 -5.76
CA GLY A 37 -18.24 5.16 -5.34
C GLY A 37 -17.08 4.28 -4.88
N GLY A 38 -15.84 4.79 -4.87
CA GLY A 38 -14.69 4.10 -4.31
C GLY A 38 -14.65 4.16 -2.77
N HIS A 39 -13.90 3.24 -2.18
CA HIS A 39 -13.69 3.12 -0.75
C HIS A 39 -12.19 3.06 -0.41
N THR A 40 -11.88 3.23 0.88
CA THR A 40 -10.56 2.96 1.42
C THR A 40 -10.28 1.47 1.33
N LEU A 41 -9.13 1.09 0.76
CA LEU A 41 -8.79 -0.32 0.62
C LEU A 41 -8.73 -0.99 1.99
N THR A 42 -9.35 -2.16 2.07
CA THR A 42 -9.22 -3.08 3.18
C THR A 42 -7.87 -3.78 3.15
N GLU A 43 -7.48 -4.40 4.27
CA GLU A 43 -6.24 -5.19 4.37
C GLU A 43 -6.19 -6.30 3.30
N ALA A 44 -7.31 -7.00 3.08
CA ALA A 44 -7.40 -8.05 2.07
C ALA A 44 -7.22 -7.52 0.63
N GLU A 45 -7.73 -6.32 0.33
CA GLU A 45 -7.56 -5.71 -0.99
C GLU A 45 -6.12 -5.20 -1.20
N ILE A 46 -5.47 -4.74 -0.13
CA ILE A 46 -4.05 -4.37 -0.13
C ILE A 46 -3.19 -5.62 -0.37
N ASP A 47 -3.46 -6.70 0.35
CA ASP A 47 -2.76 -7.98 0.19
C ASP A 47 -2.92 -8.53 -1.23
N ASP A 48 -4.13 -8.48 -1.80
CA ASP A 48 -4.39 -8.93 -3.17
C ASP A 48 -3.59 -8.10 -4.19
N ARG A 49 -3.64 -6.76 -4.06
CA ARG A 49 -2.87 -5.82 -4.87
C ARG A 49 -1.37 -6.12 -4.83
N ASP A 50 -0.82 -6.38 -3.65
CA ASP A 50 0.62 -6.53 -3.45
C ASP A 50 1.12 -7.97 -3.71
N SER A 51 0.19 -8.94 -3.76
CA SER A 51 0.49 -10.37 -3.89
C SER A 51 1.40 -10.70 -5.08
N TYR A 52 1.20 -10.06 -6.23
CA TYR A 52 2.01 -10.29 -7.43
C TYR A 52 3.46 -9.90 -7.22
N VAL A 53 3.69 -8.71 -6.68
CA VAL A 53 5.04 -8.17 -6.43
C VAL A 53 5.76 -9.00 -5.38
N HIS A 54 5.05 -9.42 -4.32
CA HIS A 54 5.60 -10.28 -3.27
C HIS A 54 6.05 -11.63 -3.84
N ARG A 55 5.24 -12.24 -4.72
CA ARG A 55 5.60 -13.48 -5.44
C ARG A 55 6.83 -13.28 -6.34
N ALA A 56 6.89 -12.20 -7.11
CA ALA A 56 8.03 -11.92 -7.98
C ALA A 56 9.35 -11.78 -7.19
N TYR A 57 9.32 -11.04 -6.08
CA TYR A 57 10.50 -10.91 -5.22
C TYR A 57 10.87 -12.23 -4.52
N ALA A 58 9.90 -13.06 -4.14
CA ALA A 58 10.18 -14.38 -3.58
C ALA A 58 10.92 -15.27 -4.58
N LEU A 59 10.47 -15.32 -5.83
CA LEU A 59 11.12 -16.07 -6.91
C LEU A 59 12.54 -15.55 -7.20
N GLN A 60 12.73 -14.23 -7.24
CA GLN A 60 14.06 -13.64 -7.42
C GLN A 60 15.00 -14.05 -6.28
N ARG A 61 14.54 -14.00 -5.02
CA ARG A 61 15.36 -14.40 -3.87
C ARG A 61 15.70 -15.89 -3.88
N SER A 62 14.82 -16.76 -4.39
CA SER A 62 15.12 -18.18 -4.53
C SER A 62 16.08 -18.49 -5.67
N ALA A 63 16.02 -17.75 -6.79
CA ALA A 63 16.93 -17.93 -7.92
C ALA A 63 18.35 -17.39 -7.67
N ARG A 64 18.52 -16.54 -6.65
CA ARG A 64 19.81 -16.01 -6.20
C ARG A 64 20.54 -16.90 -5.18
N ARG A 65 19.91 -18.00 -4.75
CA ARG A 65 20.53 -19.02 -3.88
C ARG A 65 21.09 -20.14 -4.75
#